data_AF-A0A4Y1QTV8-F1
#
_entry.id   AF-A0A4Y1QTV8-F1
#
_cell.length_a   1.000
_cell.length_b   1.000
_cell.length_c   1.000
_cell.angle_alpha   90.00
_cell.angle_beta   90.00
_cell.angle_gamma   90.00
#
_symmetry.space_group_name_H-M   'P 1'
#
loop_
_entity.id
_entity.type
_entity.pdbx_description
1 polymer ?
#
loop_
_entity_poly.entity_id
_entity_poly.type
_entity_poly.pdbx_seq_one_letter_code
_entity_poly.pdbx_strand_id
1 'polypeptide(L)'
;MGSTIVSNSSLFDHLINIWEFNPGPVPGSCNLYFLVDFKFRSPIYRQVASVFFKEVVSKLVGSFNERCRLIYGPGVPIHEHTYGQRA
;
A
#
# COMPACT_ATOMS: atom_id res chain seq x y z
N MET A 1 -9.99 -1.80 -11.20
CA MET A 1 -9.83 -2.16 -9.77
C MET A 1 -8.93 -3.38 -9.71
N GLY A 2 -7.78 -3.29 -9.04
CA GLY A 2 -6.78 -4.37 -9.03
C GLY A 2 -6.57 -4.85 -7.60
N SER A 3 -6.87 -6.12 -7.32
CA SER A 3 -6.52 -6.76 -6.05
C SER A 3 -5.57 -7.92 -6.33
N THR A 4 -4.54 -8.05 -5.51
CA THR A 4 -3.61 -9.18 -5.55
C THR A 4 -3.59 -9.82 -4.17
N ILE A 5 -3.90 -11.11 -4.13
CA ILE A 5 -3.94 -11.90 -2.91
C ILE A 5 -2.84 -12.95 -3.03
N VAL A 6 -1.90 -12.96 -2.09
CA VAL A 6 -0.86 -13.97 -1.97
C VAL A 6 -1.15 -14.81 -0.73
N SER A 7 -1.46 -16.08 -0.96
CA SER A 7 -1.75 -17.07 0.08
C SER A 7 -0.66 -18.14 0.09
N ASN A 8 -0.24 -18.62 1.26
CA ASN A 8 0.69 -19.75 1.41
C ASN A 8 2.11 -19.55 0.83
N SER A 9 2.75 -18.41 1.12
CA SER A 9 4.17 -18.22 0.79
C SER A 9 5.09 -18.76 1.92
N SER A 10 6.41 -18.81 1.68
CA SER A 10 7.39 -19.21 2.69
C SER A 10 7.45 -18.24 3.89
N LEU A 11 7.11 -16.97 3.69
CA LEU A 11 7.22 -15.91 4.70
C LEU A 11 5.85 -15.54 5.30
N PHE A 12 4.83 -15.44 4.46
CA PHE A 12 3.49 -15.01 4.82
C PHE A 12 2.49 -16.16 4.81
N ASP A 13 1.69 -16.23 5.89
CA ASP A 13 0.45 -16.98 5.98
C ASP A 13 -0.55 -16.41 4.96
N HIS A 14 -0.73 -15.08 5.00
CA HIS A 14 -1.39 -14.30 3.96
C HIS A 14 -0.73 -12.93 3.79
N LEU A 15 -0.79 -12.41 2.57
CA LEU A 15 -0.49 -11.04 2.20
C LEU A 15 -1.55 -10.59 1.19
N ILE A 16 -2.35 -9.62 1.58
CA ILE A 16 -3.41 -9.01 0.80
C ILE A 16 -2.94 -7.61 0.41
N ASN A 17 -3.00 -7.30 -0.88
CA ASN A 17 -2.63 -6.00 -1.42
C ASN A 17 -3.75 -5.51 -2.35
N ILE A 18 -4.45 -4.45 -1.93
CA ILE A 18 -5.60 -3.89 -2.64
C ILE A 18 -5.26 -2.49 -3.14
N TRP A 19 -5.57 -2.25 -4.41
CA TRP A 19 -5.45 -0.97 -5.10
C TRP A 19 -6.78 -0.58 -5.73
N GLU A 20 -7.36 0.50 -5.22
CA GLU A 20 -8.59 1.06 -5.78
C GLU A 20 -8.34 2.49 -6.22
N PHE A 21 -8.70 2.77 -7.48
CA PHE A 21 -8.63 4.09 -8.06
C PHE A 21 -10.05 4.62 -8.15
N ASN A 22 -10.34 5.64 -7.36
CA ASN A 22 -11.62 6.31 -7.33
C ASN A 22 -11.50 7.68 -8.03
N PRO A 23 -12.56 8.22 -8.64
CA PRO A 23 -12.55 9.58 -9.16
C PRO A 23 -12.15 10.57 -8.05
N GLY A 24 -11.24 11.48 -8.37
CA GLY A 24 -10.79 12.51 -7.43
C GLY A 24 -11.71 13.73 -7.43
N PRO A 25 -11.53 14.66 -6.47
CA PRO A 25 -12.41 15.82 -6.31
C PRO A 25 -12.30 16.83 -7.45
N VAL A 26 -11.23 16.77 -8.27
CA VAL A 26 -11.02 17.66 -9.43
C VAL A 26 -10.90 16.87 -10.74
N PRO A 27 -11.35 17.42 -11.89
CA PRO A 27 -11.19 16.78 -13.19
C PRO A 27 -9.74 16.41 -13.49
N GLY A 28 -9.50 15.16 -13.90
CA GLY A 28 -8.15 14.65 -14.15
C GLY A 28 -7.39 14.17 -12.91
N SER A 29 -8.00 14.18 -11.72
CA SER A 29 -7.45 13.56 -10.50
C SER A 29 -8.12 12.23 -10.18
N CYS A 30 -7.41 11.38 -9.42
CA CYS A 30 -7.98 10.17 -8.82
C CYS A 30 -7.56 10.07 -7.36
N ASN A 31 -8.46 9.54 -6.52
CA ASN A 31 -8.16 9.12 -5.18
C ASN A 31 -7.67 7.68 -5.21
N LEU A 32 -6.48 7.44 -4.68
CA LEU A 32 -5.95 6.11 -4.51
C LEU A 32 -6.30 5.60 -3.11
N TYR A 33 -7.01 4.48 -3.05
CA TYR A 33 -7.14 3.67 -1.84
C TYR A 33 -6.15 2.51 -1.92
N PHE A 34 -5.35 2.39 -0.87
CA PHE A 34 -4.33 1.37 -0.74
C PHE A 34 -4.49 0.65 0.59
N LEU A 35 -4.62 -0.68 0.54
CA LEU A 35 -4.67 -1.54 1.71
C LEU A 35 -3.66 -2.66 1.58
N VAL A 36 -2.85 -2.84 2.63
CA VAL A 36 -2.00 -4.02 2.80
C VAL A 36 -2.35 -4.66 4.13
N ASP A 37 -2.74 -5.93 4.07
CA ASP A 37 -2.97 -6.77 5.24
C ASP A 37 -2.10 -8.02 5.14
N PHE A 38 -1.45 -8.42 6.24
CA PHE A 38 -0.50 -9.51 6.20
C PHE A 38 -0.34 -10.20 7.54
N LYS A 39 0.04 -11.48 7.47
CA LYS A 39 0.39 -12.27 8.64
C LYS A 39 1.60 -13.13 8.33
N PHE A 40 2.64 -13.02 9.16
CA PHE A 40 3.79 -13.91 9.08
C PHE A 40 3.47 -15.30 9.60
N ARG A 41 4.11 -16.31 9.00
CA ARG A 41 4.02 -17.70 9.48
C ARG A 41 4.69 -17.91 10.85
N SER A 42 5.86 -17.29 11.07
CA SER A 42 6.60 -17.45 12.34
C SER A 42 6.28 -16.33 13.34
N PRO A 43 6.01 -16.67 14.62
CA PRO A 43 5.84 -15.69 15.70
C PRO A 43 7.07 -14.80 15.94
N ILE A 44 8.27 -15.27 15.61
CA ILE A 44 9.53 -14.51 15.76
C ILE A 44 9.52 -13.28 14.84
N TYR A 45 8.97 -13.40 13.63
CA TYR A 45 8.86 -12.28 12.70
C TYR A 45 7.80 -11.25 13.11
N ARG A 46 6.89 -11.57 14.06
CA ARG A 46 5.89 -10.60 14.55
C ARG A 46 6.51 -9.40 15.24
N GLN A 47 7.65 -9.57 15.93
CA GLN A 47 8.32 -8.45 16.63
C GLN A 47 8.98 -7.46 15.64
N VAL A 48 9.39 -7.93 14.46
CA VAL A 48 9.97 -7.09 13.40
C VAL A 48 8.91 -6.52 12.45
N ALA A 49 7.68 -7.03 12.54
CA ALA A 49 6.60 -6.75 11.60
C ALA A 49 6.20 -5.26 11.55
N SER A 50 6.18 -4.56 12.69
CA SER A 50 5.77 -3.15 12.70
C SER A 50 6.77 -2.24 11.99
N VAL A 51 8.08 -2.50 12.17
CA VAL A 51 9.16 -1.77 11.50
C VAL A 51 9.18 -2.10 10.01
N PHE A 52 9.06 -3.39 9.67
CA PHE A 52 9.09 -3.84 8.28
C PHE A 52 7.87 -3.35 7.50
N PHE A 53 6.69 -3.29 8.12
CA PHE A 53 5.47 -2.83 7.47
C PHE A 53 5.55 -1.36 7.07
N LYS A 54 5.97 -0.48 8.00
CA LYS A 54 6.07 0.95 7.71
C LYS A 54 7.05 1.20 6.56
N GLU A 55 8.17 0.51 6.55
CA GLU A 55 9.17 0.61 5.47
C GLU A 55 8.67 0.07 4.13
N VAL A 56 7.98 -1.08 4.13
CA VAL A 56 7.42 -1.68 2.91
C VAL A 56 6.35 -0.77 2.33
N VAL A 57 5.38 -0.33 3.13
CA VAL A 57 4.29 0.55 2.69
C VAL A 57 4.87 1.86 2.13
N SER A 58 5.82 2.47 2.84
CA SER A 58 6.50 3.69 2.40
C SER A 58 7.18 3.51 1.03
N LYS A 59 7.96 2.43 0.85
CA LYS A 59 8.60 2.11 -0.44
C LYS A 59 7.60 1.87 -1.56
N LEU A 60 6.49 1.21 -1.26
CA LEU A 60 5.49 0.80 -2.24
C LEU A 60 4.70 2.01 -2.74
N VAL A 61 4.24 2.87 -1.82
CA VAL A 61 3.63 4.18 -2.14
C VAL A 61 4.62 5.10 -2.84
N GLY A 62 5.86 5.18 -2.36
CA GLY A 62 6.91 6.00 -2.98
C GLY A 62 7.22 5.57 -4.41
N SER A 63 7.34 4.27 -4.67
CA SER A 63 7.58 3.74 -6.02
C SER A 63 6.41 4.01 -6.96
N PHE A 64 5.18 3.91 -6.47
CA PHE A 64 3.99 4.26 -7.23
C PHE A 64 3.97 5.76 -7.59
N ASN A 65 4.18 6.64 -6.61
CA ASN A 65 4.23 8.09 -6.82
C ASN A 65 5.34 8.47 -7.81
N GLU A 66 6.51 7.87 -7.72
CA GLU A 66 7.61 8.10 -8.66
C GLU A 66 7.22 7.68 -10.09
N ARG A 67 6.59 6.52 -10.24
CA ARG A 67 6.11 6.05 -11.54
C ARG A 67 5.05 6.98 -12.12
N CYS A 68 4.12 7.46 -11.30
CA CYS A 68 3.13 8.45 -11.68
C CYS A 68 3.79 9.76 -12.12
N ARG A 69 4.81 10.22 -11.39
CA ARG A 69 5.57 11.43 -11.74
C ARG A 69 6.23 11.31 -13.11
N LEU A 70 6.81 10.15 -13.41
CA LEU A 70 7.47 9.90 -14.69
C LEU A 70 6.50 9.86 -15.88
N ILE A 71 5.27 9.33 -15.70
CA ILE A 71 4.28 9.20 -16.77
C ILE A 71 3.44 10.47 -16.93
N TYR A 72 3.00 11.05 -15.82
CA TYR A 72 1.96 12.09 -15.79
C TYR A 72 2.49 13.47 -15.39
N GLY A 73 3.76 13.58 -14.97
CA GLY A 73 4.35 14.84 -14.51
C GLY A 73 4.14 15.10 -13.00
N PRO A 74 4.45 16.31 -12.51
CA PRO A 74 4.39 16.65 -11.10
C PRO A 74 3.01 16.42 -10.48
N GLY A 75 2.95 15.66 -9.39
CA GLY A 75 1.69 15.40 -8.68
C GLY A 75 1.14 16.62 -7.95
N VAL A 76 -0.18 16.67 -7.79
CA VAL A 76 -0.87 17.65 -6.93
C VAL A 76 -0.64 17.25 -5.46
N PRO A 77 -0.41 18.19 -4.52
CA PRO A 77 -0.20 17.87 -3.12
C PRO A 77 -1.34 17.02 -2.56
N ILE A 78 -1.01 15.83 -2.07
CA ILE A 78 -1.96 14.85 -1.53
C ILE A 78 -2.08 15.07 -0.02
N HIS A 79 -3.30 15.17 0.50
CA HIS A 79 -3.53 15.13 1.94
C HIS A 79 -3.54 13.65 2.37
N GLU A 80 -2.42 13.17 2.92
CA GLU A 80 -2.34 11.81 3.47
C GLU A 80 -3.28 11.68 4.68
N HIS A 81 -4.46 11.08 4.47
CA HIS A 81 -5.27 10.55 5.56
C HIS A 81 -4.86 9.11 5.81
N THR A 82 -3.92 8.89 6.73
CA THR A 82 -3.61 7.56 7.24
C THR A 82 -4.82 7.02 8.00
N TYR A 83 -5.64 6.17 7.37
CA TYR A 83 -6.63 5.40 8.10
C TYR A 83 -5.91 4.32 8.90
N GLY A 84 -6.05 4.41 10.24
CA GLY A 84 -5.22 3.71 11.21
C GLY A 84 -5.21 2.19 11.08
N GLN A 85 -4.10 1.62 11.55
CA GLN A 85 -3.92 0.19 11.78
C GLN A 85 -5.11 -0.35 12.59
N ARG A 86 -5.92 -1.24 12.02
CA ARG A 86 -6.68 -2.19 12.83
C ARG A 86 -5.73 -3.36 13.12
N ALA A 87 -5.33 -3.43 14.39
CA ALA A 87 -4.57 -4.53 14.96
C ALA A 87 -5.37 -5.83 14.98
#